data_AF-A0A2E4JZJ8-F1
#
_entry.id   AF-A0A2E4JZJ8-F1
#
_cell.length_a   1.000
_cell.length_b   1.000
_cell.length_c   1.000
_cell.angle_alpha   90.00
_cell.angle_beta   90.00
_cell.angle_gamma   90.00
#
_symmetry.space_group_name_H-M   'P 1'
#
loop_
_entity.id
_entity.type
_entity.pdbx_description
1 polymer ?
#
loop_
_entity_poly.entity_id
_entity_poly.type
_entity_poly.pdbx_seq_one_letter_code
_entity_poly.pdbx_strand_id
1 'polypeptide(L)'
;MRSKLIYIIFVVSLFMVGILVAISLAEPVTNASGVPHPEFSGMQVGGDGLARFEQIGNLGFAFQCLLLIQIVLLSLLGISERYRSREILLYMGGTVVLTLFIAWQMYSSHLQYLETGNTDYFLGFPIATAWAVYGTWLGAIPLVVLYSVGFHKYIYTPEDEQQFKKLLIAKTDKTELANR
;
A
#
# COMPACT_ATOMS: atom_id res chain seq x y z
N MET A 1 -4.14 23.68 -13.78
CA MET A 1 -4.85 22.51 -14.35
C MET A 1 -4.99 21.50 -13.23
N ARG A 2 -6.19 21.02 -12.89
CA ARG A 2 -6.38 20.00 -11.84
C ARG A 2 -5.53 18.76 -12.17
N SER A 3 -4.64 18.33 -11.27
CA SER A 3 -3.81 17.13 -11.48
C SER A 3 -4.65 15.94 -11.97
N LYS A 4 -4.29 15.34 -13.10
CA LYS A 4 -4.88 14.06 -13.56
C LYS A 4 -4.73 12.94 -12.50
N LEU A 5 -3.76 13.07 -11.59
CA LEU A 5 -3.49 12.13 -10.50
C LEU A 5 -4.70 11.89 -9.59
N ILE A 6 -5.50 12.93 -9.30
CA ILE A 6 -6.64 12.77 -8.39
C ILE A 6 -7.72 11.87 -8.99
N TYR A 7 -7.91 11.94 -10.32
CA TYR A 7 -8.82 11.05 -11.02
C TYR A 7 -8.30 9.62 -11.08
N ILE A 8 -6.98 9.44 -11.23
CA ILE A 8 -6.36 8.10 -11.18
C ILE A 8 -6.56 7.47 -9.79
N ILE A 9 -6.30 8.21 -8.72
CA ILE A 9 -6.55 7.77 -7.34
C ILE A 9 -8.02 7.37 -7.16
N PHE A 10 -8.94 8.21 -7.62
CA PHE A 10 -10.37 7.93 -7.52
C PHE A 10 -10.76 6.66 -8.28
N VAL A 11 -10.25 6.47 -9.51
CA VAL A 11 -10.52 5.27 -10.31
C VAL A 11 -9.96 4.01 -9.64
N VAL A 12 -8.73 4.05 -9.10
CA VAL A 12 -8.14 2.93 -8.35
C VAL A 12 -9.00 2.58 -7.14
N SER A 13 -9.45 3.59 -6.40
CA SER A 13 -10.36 3.41 -5.25
C SER A 13 -11.71 2.79 -5.67
N LEU A 14 -12.28 3.18 -6.80
CA LEU A 14 -13.51 2.57 -7.33
C LEU A 14 -13.30 1.09 -7.68
N PHE A 15 -12.16 0.72 -8.28
CA PHE A 15 -11.85 -0.68 -8.52
C PHE A 15 -11.71 -1.48 -7.23
N MET A 16 -11.05 -0.91 -6.20
CA MET A 16 -10.95 -1.55 -4.89
C MET A 16 -12.34 -1.81 -4.27
N VAL A 17 -13.25 -0.82 -4.33
CA VAL A 17 -14.64 -1.01 -3.88
C VAL A 17 -15.35 -2.11 -4.67
N GLY A 18 -15.20 -2.12 -6.00
CA GLY A 18 -15.78 -3.16 -6.85
C GLY A 18 -15.30 -4.57 -6.47
N ILE A 19 -14.01 -4.72 -6.16
CA ILE A 19 -13.45 -6.00 -5.70
C ILE A 19 -14.01 -6.39 -4.32
N LEU A 20 -14.12 -5.45 -3.38
CA LEU A 20 -14.71 -5.74 -2.06
C LEU A 20 -16.17 -6.16 -2.17
N VAL A 21 -16.94 -5.54 -3.06
CA VAL A 21 -18.32 -5.95 -3.36
C VAL A 21 -18.34 -7.36 -3.96
N ALA A 22 -17.45 -7.66 -4.92
CA ALA A 22 -17.35 -9.00 -5.49
C ALA A 22 -16.99 -10.08 -4.43
N ILE A 23 -16.05 -9.79 -3.53
CA ILE A 23 -15.70 -10.67 -2.41
C ILE A 23 -16.89 -10.84 -1.46
N SER A 24 -17.64 -9.78 -1.18
CA SER A 24 -18.81 -9.82 -0.28
C SER A 24 -19.99 -10.61 -0.85
N LEU A 25 -20.07 -10.72 -2.18
CA LEU A 25 -21.09 -11.48 -2.90
C LEU A 25 -20.64 -12.91 -3.24
N ALA A 26 -19.36 -13.23 -3.01
CA ALA A 26 -18.88 -14.59 -3.19
C ALA A 26 -19.53 -15.52 -2.17
N GLU A 27 -19.88 -16.74 -2.60
CA GLU A 27 -20.45 -17.72 -1.67
C GLU A 27 -19.45 -17.99 -0.54
N PRO A 28 -19.89 -18.14 0.71
CA PRO A 28 -18.96 -18.46 1.78
C PRO A 28 -18.55 -19.92 1.70
N VAL A 29 -17.24 -20.20 1.75
CA VAL A 29 -16.75 -21.57 1.98
C VAL A 29 -17.19 -22.04 3.37
N THR A 30 -17.63 -23.29 3.46
CA THR A 30 -17.97 -23.93 4.73
C THR A 30 -16.80 -23.81 5.71
N ASN A 31 -17.08 -23.36 6.93
CA ASN A 31 -16.08 -23.12 7.97
C ASN A 31 -14.98 -22.10 7.59
N ALA A 32 -15.27 -21.12 6.73
CA ALA A 32 -14.33 -20.05 6.39
C ALA A 32 -13.81 -19.27 7.62
N SER A 33 -14.58 -19.22 8.70
CA SER A 33 -14.22 -18.63 10.00
C SER A 33 -13.37 -19.52 10.91
N GLY A 34 -13.06 -20.75 10.49
CA GLY A 34 -12.37 -21.76 11.27
C GLY A 34 -13.29 -22.82 11.86
N VAL A 35 -12.70 -23.93 12.29
CA VAL A 35 -13.33 -25.04 12.99
C VAL A 35 -12.72 -25.21 14.38
N PRO A 36 -13.47 -25.69 15.39
CA PRO A 36 -12.90 -26.02 16.69
C PRO A 36 -11.73 -27.00 16.56
N HIS A 37 -10.64 -26.71 17.27
CA HIS A 37 -9.48 -27.60 17.30
C HIS A 37 -9.88 -28.94 17.93
N PRO A 38 -9.55 -30.09 17.32
CA PRO A 38 -10.01 -31.41 17.81
C PRO A 38 -9.50 -31.74 19.22
N GLU A 39 -8.29 -31.28 19.56
CA GLU A 39 -7.64 -31.61 20.83
C GLU A 39 -7.66 -30.49 21.89
N PHE A 40 -7.76 -29.21 21.49
CA PHE A 40 -7.59 -28.08 22.39
C PHE A 40 -8.87 -27.24 22.46
N SER A 41 -9.64 -27.46 23.53
CA SER A 41 -10.88 -26.73 23.78
C SER A 41 -10.65 -25.21 23.80
N GLY A 42 -11.43 -24.47 23.01
CA GLY A 42 -11.34 -23.01 22.88
C GLY A 42 -10.40 -22.51 21.78
N MET A 43 -9.63 -23.40 21.13
CA MET A 43 -8.81 -23.06 19.97
C MET A 43 -9.57 -23.29 18.66
N GLN A 44 -9.29 -22.49 17.63
CA GLN A 44 -9.83 -22.64 16.27
C GLN A 44 -8.69 -22.99 15.31
N VAL A 45 -8.95 -23.90 14.38
CA VAL A 45 -8.08 -24.24 13.26
C VAL A 45 -8.66 -23.63 12.00
N GLY A 46 -7.82 -23.17 11.08
CA GLY A 46 -8.27 -22.72 9.77
C GLY A 46 -9.04 -23.83 9.06
N GLY A 47 -10.16 -23.47 8.42
CA GLY A 47 -10.88 -24.37 7.53
C GLY A 47 -10.09 -24.67 6.25
N ASP A 48 -10.77 -25.11 5.20
CA ASP A 48 -10.14 -25.41 3.92
C ASP A 48 -9.56 -24.13 3.27
N GLY A 49 -8.24 -23.98 3.38
CA GLY A 49 -7.50 -22.85 2.86
C GLY A 49 -7.49 -22.80 1.34
N LEU A 50 -7.42 -23.95 0.66
CA LEU A 50 -7.42 -24.03 -0.80
C LEU A 50 -8.78 -23.64 -1.36
N ALA A 51 -9.87 -24.20 -0.83
CA ALA A 51 -11.22 -23.87 -1.29
C ALA A 51 -11.52 -22.38 -1.13
N ARG A 52 -11.09 -21.76 -0.01
CA ARG A 52 -11.21 -20.32 0.18
C ARG A 52 -10.40 -19.52 -0.83
N PHE A 53 -9.20 -20.00 -1.16
CA PHE A 53 -8.32 -19.35 -2.11
C PHE A 53 -8.84 -19.43 -3.55
N GLU A 54 -9.44 -20.56 -3.93
CA GLU A 54 -10.08 -20.75 -5.24
C GLU A 54 -11.19 -19.70 -5.46
N GLN A 55 -11.96 -19.41 -4.41
CA GLN A 55 -13.10 -18.53 -4.51
C GLN A 55 -12.76 -17.03 -4.46
N ILE A 56 -11.89 -16.62 -3.54
CA ILE A 56 -11.59 -15.19 -3.31
C ILE A 56 -10.09 -14.84 -3.37
N GLY A 57 -9.19 -15.81 -3.56
CA GLY A 57 -7.74 -15.59 -3.52
C GLY A 57 -7.26 -14.59 -4.55
N ASN A 58 -7.63 -14.77 -5.83
CA ASN A 58 -7.28 -13.83 -6.90
C ASN A 58 -7.86 -12.43 -6.68
N LEU A 59 -9.09 -12.35 -6.16
CA LEU A 59 -9.73 -11.07 -5.83
C LEU A 59 -9.01 -10.37 -4.68
N GLY A 60 -8.66 -11.10 -3.62
CA GLY A 60 -7.87 -10.59 -2.50
C GLY A 60 -6.48 -10.12 -2.94
N PHE A 61 -5.82 -10.85 -3.83
CA PHE A 61 -4.54 -10.45 -4.38
C PHE A 61 -4.64 -9.20 -5.26
N ALA A 62 -5.66 -9.12 -6.11
CA ALA A 62 -5.92 -7.94 -6.93
C ALA A 62 -6.20 -6.71 -6.04
N PHE A 63 -6.99 -6.87 -4.98
CA PHE A 63 -7.23 -5.82 -3.99
C PHE A 63 -5.92 -5.35 -3.34
N GLN A 64 -5.08 -6.30 -2.90
CA GLN A 64 -3.78 -5.99 -2.29
C GLN A 64 -2.87 -5.23 -3.26
N CYS A 65 -2.81 -5.63 -4.52
CA CYS A 65 -2.05 -4.92 -5.56
C CYS A 65 -2.55 -3.48 -5.74
N LEU A 66 -3.87 -3.29 -5.84
CA LEU A 66 -4.46 -1.95 -5.97
C LEU A 66 -4.21 -1.10 -4.72
N LEU A 67 -4.28 -1.68 -3.52
CA LEU A 67 -3.97 -0.98 -2.27
C LEU A 67 -2.52 -0.49 -2.24
N LEU A 68 -1.56 -1.32 -2.65
CA LEU A 68 -0.14 -0.92 -2.72
C LEU A 68 0.09 0.19 -3.75
N ILE A 69 -0.54 0.10 -4.93
CA ILE A 69 -0.54 1.17 -5.93
C ILE A 69 -1.15 2.45 -5.33
N GLN A 70 -2.28 2.33 -4.64
CA GLN A 70 -3.00 3.44 -4.01
C GLN A 70 -2.13 4.18 -2.99
N ILE A 71 -1.37 3.46 -2.17
CA ILE A 71 -0.41 4.03 -1.21
C ILE A 71 0.62 4.89 -1.96
N VAL A 72 1.26 4.35 -3.00
CA VAL A 72 2.28 5.09 -3.76
C VAL A 72 1.68 6.31 -4.47
N LEU A 73 0.47 6.19 -5.03
CA LEU A 73 -0.24 7.33 -5.63
C LEU A 73 -0.56 8.44 -4.62
N LEU A 74 -0.96 8.08 -3.40
CA LEU A 74 -1.21 9.05 -2.32
C LEU A 74 0.08 9.72 -1.86
N SER A 75 1.19 8.97 -1.76
CA SER A 75 2.51 9.55 -1.49
C SER A 75 2.92 10.54 -2.59
N LEU A 76 2.67 10.21 -3.86
CA LEU A 76 2.93 11.12 -4.99
C LEU A 76 2.00 12.35 -4.97
N LEU A 77 0.77 12.20 -4.48
CA LEU A 77 -0.15 13.33 -4.32
C LEU A 77 0.40 14.37 -3.33
N GLY A 78 1.06 13.93 -2.27
CA GLY A 78 1.73 14.79 -1.29
C GLY A 78 2.88 15.63 -1.87
N ILE A 79 3.42 15.25 -3.03
CA ILE A 79 4.41 16.03 -3.77
C ILE A 79 3.68 17.05 -4.64
N SER A 80 4.02 18.33 -4.49
CA SER A 80 3.45 19.40 -5.31
C SER A 80 3.67 19.17 -6.81
N GLU A 81 2.70 19.52 -7.65
CA GLU A 81 2.76 19.33 -9.11
C GLU A 81 4.04 19.89 -9.73
N ARG A 82 4.53 21.04 -9.23
CA ARG A 82 5.77 21.69 -9.70
C ARG A 82 7.05 20.86 -9.49
N TYR A 83 7.03 19.92 -8.54
CA TYR A 83 8.19 19.08 -8.20
C TYR A 83 8.04 17.64 -8.72
N ARG A 84 6.96 17.31 -9.45
CA ARG A 84 6.75 16.00 -10.08
C ARG A 84 7.56 15.86 -11.37
N SER A 85 8.88 15.83 -11.23
CA SER A 85 9.81 15.58 -12.33
C SER A 85 9.74 14.14 -12.84
N ARG A 86 10.33 13.88 -14.02
CA ARG A 86 10.44 12.51 -14.56
C ARG A 86 11.24 11.58 -13.64
N GLU A 87 12.24 12.10 -12.92
CA GLU A 87 13.07 11.36 -11.97
C GLU A 87 12.21 10.79 -10.83
N ILE A 88 11.40 11.62 -10.17
CA ILE A 88 10.54 11.16 -9.07
C ILE A 88 9.42 10.24 -9.58
N LEU A 89 8.88 10.48 -10.78
CA LEU A 89 7.87 9.59 -11.36
C LEU A 89 8.44 8.18 -11.65
N LEU A 90 9.67 8.09 -12.17
CA LEU A 90 10.35 6.81 -12.37
C LEU A 90 10.67 6.13 -11.04
N TYR A 91 11.11 6.90 -10.05
CA TYR A 91 11.34 6.40 -8.70
C TYR A 91 10.08 5.78 -8.09
N MET A 92 8.96 6.50 -8.15
CA MET A 92 7.66 6.02 -7.65
C MET A 92 7.16 4.81 -8.44
N GLY A 93 7.37 4.78 -9.76
CA GLY A 93 7.08 3.60 -10.59
C GLY A 93 7.92 2.38 -10.17
N GLY A 94 9.20 2.58 -9.87
CA GLY A 94 10.07 1.54 -9.32
C GLY A 94 9.59 1.01 -7.97
N THR A 95 9.12 1.90 -7.09
CA THR A 95 8.51 1.52 -5.81
C THR A 95 7.26 0.66 -6.01
N VAL A 96 6.39 0.99 -6.97
CA VAL A 96 5.25 0.14 -7.33
C VAL A 96 5.72 -1.24 -7.78
N VAL A 97 6.66 -1.32 -8.72
CA VAL A 97 7.15 -2.61 -9.22
C VAL A 97 7.74 -3.47 -8.10
N LEU A 98 8.55 -2.89 -7.22
CA LEU A 98 9.13 -3.60 -6.08
C LEU A 98 8.05 -4.14 -5.13
N THR A 99 7.08 -3.30 -4.74
CA THR A 99 6.03 -3.69 -3.80
C THR A 99 5.08 -4.73 -4.39
N LEU A 100 4.77 -4.64 -5.69
CA LEU A 100 4.01 -5.68 -6.40
C LEU A 100 4.77 -7.00 -6.52
N PHE A 101 6.09 -6.95 -6.74
CA PHE A 101 6.92 -8.15 -6.73
C PHE A 101 6.89 -8.85 -5.36
N ILE A 102 7.03 -8.09 -4.27
CA ILE A 102 6.92 -8.63 -2.91
C ILE A 102 5.53 -9.24 -2.65
N ALA A 103 4.47 -8.53 -3.05
CA ALA A 103 3.11 -9.03 -2.91
C ALA A 103 2.90 -10.33 -3.68
N TRP A 104 3.43 -10.43 -4.90
CA TRP A 104 3.40 -11.65 -5.69
C TRP A 104 4.13 -12.80 -4.99
N GLN A 105 5.33 -12.56 -4.46
CA GLN A 105 6.10 -13.58 -3.74
C GLN A 105 5.35 -14.09 -2.51
N MET A 106 4.69 -13.20 -1.76
CA MET A 106 3.85 -13.59 -0.63
C MET A 106 2.66 -14.45 -1.06
N TYR A 107 2.00 -14.06 -2.16
CA TYR A 107 0.84 -14.77 -2.72
C TYR A 107 1.21 -16.16 -3.25
N SER A 108 2.22 -16.24 -4.11
CA SER A 108 2.60 -17.47 -4.81
C SER A 108 3.21 -18.50 -3.87
N SER A 109 4.04 -18.08 -2.91
CA SER A 109 4.60 -19.01 -1.91
C SER A 109 3.54 -19.53 -0.93
N HIS A 110 2.51 -18.73 -0.61
CA HIS A 110 1.38 -19.22 0.19
C HIS A 110 0.53 -20.22 -0.59
N LEU A 111 0.24 -19.94 -1.88
CA LEU A 111 -0.48 -20.86 -2.75
C LEU A 111 0.28 -22.19 -2.90
N GLN A 112 1.60 -22.14 -3.11
CA GLN A 112 2.44 -23.33 -3.20
C GLN A 112 2.38 -24.18 -1.92
N TYR A 113 2.39 -23.54 -0.74
CA TYR A 113 2.19 -24.25 0.53
C TYR A 113 0.81 -24.93 0.58
N LEU A 114 -0.25 -24.22 0.19
CA LEU A 114 -1.60 -24.78 0.18
C LEU A 114 -1.73 -25.99 -0.76
N GLU A 115 -1.10 -25.94 -1.94
CA GLU A 115 -1.14 -27.02 -2.93
C GLU A 115 -0.30 -28.25 -2.54
N THR A 116 0.85 -28.02 -1.90
CA THR A 116 1.83 -29.09 -1.65
C THR A 116 1.87 -29.59 -0.20
N GLY A 117 1.38 -28.79 0.73
CA GLY A 117 1.52 -29.01 2.18
C GLY A 117 2.96 -28.81 2.71
N ASN A 118 3.92 -28.47 1.86
CA ASN A 118 5.33 -28.34 2.24
C ASN A 118 5.64 -26.92 2.73
N THR A 119 6.28 -26.83 3.89
CA THR A 119 6.68 -25.56 4.50
C THR A 119 8.19 -25.43 4.51
N ASP A 120 8.73 -24.64 3.58
CA ASP A 120 10.12 -24.21 3.61
C ASP A 120 10.29 -22.95 4.48
N TYR A 121 11.50 -22.76 5.00
CA TYR A 121 11.81 -21.68 5.94
C TYR A 121 12.93 -20.77 5.44
N PHE A 122 12.81 -19.48 5.73
CA PHE A 122 13.85 -18.48 5.53
C PHE A 122 14.00 -17.63 6.80
N LEU A 123 15.23 -17.63 7.35
CA LEU A 123 15.59 -16.90 8.58
C LEU A 123 14.62 -17.10 9.76
N GLY A 124 14.05 -18.29 9.90
CA GLY A 124 13.17 -18.66 11.01
C GLY A 124 11.68 -18.51 10.75
N PHE A 125 11.26 -18.02 9.59
CA PHE A 125 9.84 -17.98 9.18
C PHE A 125 9.56 -18.87 7.98
N PRO A 126 8.35 -19.44 7.85
CA PRO A 126 7.87 -19.99 6.58
C PRO A 126 8.05 -18.98 5.44
N ILE A 127 8.39 -19.41 4.22
CA ILE A 127 8.69 -18.49 3.11
C ILE A 127 7.62 -17.42 2.90
N ALA A 128 6.33 -17.79 2.91
CA ALA A 128 5.23 -16.83 2.78
C ALA A 128 5.24 -15.77 3.89
N THR A 129 5.48 -16.19 5.14
CA THR A 129 5.62 -15.30 6.29
C THR A 129 6.89 -14.45 6.21
N ALA A 130 8.00 -15.01 5.69
CA ALA A 130 9.23 -14.26 5.50
C ALA A 130 9.05 -13.11 4.50
N TRP A 131 8.30 -13.32 3.42
CA TRP A 131 7.91 -12.24 2.50
C TRP A 131 6.96 -11.23 3.16
N ALA A 132 5.99 -11.70 3.95
CA ALA A 132 5.08 -10.82 4.68
C ALA A 132 5.82 -9.91 5.68
N VAL A 133 6.81 -10.44 6.39
CA VAL A 133 7.60 -9.68 7.38
C VAL A 133 8.72 -8.90 6.68
N TYR A 134 9.72 -9.58 6.15
CA TYR A 134 10.93 -8.93 5.62
C TYR A 134 10.67 -8.23 4.29
N GLY A 135 9.86 -8.83 3.42
CA GLY A 135 9.50 -8.24 2.13
C GLY A 135 8.74 -6.92 2.32
N THR A 136 7.72 -6.89 3.18
CA THR A 136 6.96 -5.65 3.44
C THR A 136 7.85 -4.53 3.96
N TRP A 137 8.79 -4.83 4.87
CA TRP A 137 9.78 -3.86 5.34
C TRP A 137 10.67 -3.36 4.19
N LEU A 138 11.19 -4.25 3.37
CA LEU A 138 11.98 -3.91 2.19
C LEU A 138 11.20 -3.01 1.22
N GLY A 139 9.93 -3.31 1.00
CA GLY A 139 9.03 -2.54 0.13
C GLY A 139 8.75 -1.12 0.62
N ALA A 140 8.86 -0.87 1.93
CA ALA A 140 8.67 0.46 2.52
C ALA A 140 9.92 1.36 2.39
N ILE A 141 11.11 0.79 2.24
CA ILE A 141 12.39 1.53 2.21
C ILE A 141 12.38 2.66 1.17
N PRO A 142 11.91 2.49 -0.07
CA PRO A 142 11.91 3.60 -1.03
C PRO A 142 11.09 4.81 -0.56
N LEU A 143 9.92 4.59 0.05
CA LEU A 143 9.12 5.70 0.58
C LEU A 143 9.81 6.39 1.77
N VAL A 144 10.49 5.61 2.63
CA VAL A 144 11.28 6.15 3.75
C VAL A 144 12.47 6.98 3.24
N VAL A 145 13.18 6.50 2.21
CA VAL A 145 14.32 7.22 1.60
C VAL A 145 13.85 8.49 0.92
N LEU A 146 12.74 8.44 0.18
CA LEU A 146 12.12 9.63 -0.40
C LEU A 146 11.80 10.67 0.67
N TYR A 147 11.24 10.26 1.81
CA TYR A 147 10.90 11.18 2.88
C TYR A 147 12.13 11.65 3.66
N SER A 148 13.14 10.82 3.86
CA SER A 148 14.31 11.17 4.69
C SER A 148 15.33 12.01 3.94
N VAL A 149 15.58 11.67 2.67
CA VAL A 149 16.62 12.30 1.84
C VAL A 149 16.00 13.24 0.81
N GLY A 150 14.87 12.86 0.23
CA GLY A 150 14.18 13.65 -0.80
C GLY A 150 13.33 14.80 -0.27
N PHE A 151 13.17 14.95 1.05
CA PHE A 151 12.27 15.95 1.66
C PHE A 151 12.51 17.36 1.13
N HIS A 152 13.74 17.84 1.25
CA HIS A 152 14.14 19.20 0.86
C HIS A 152 14.21 19.41 -0.66
N LYS A 153 14.13 18.33 -1.44
CA LYS A 153 14.14 18.39 -2.91
C LYS A 153 12.72 18.36 -3.49
N TYR A 154 11.81 17.59 -2.90
CA TYR A 154 10.52 17.29 -3.51
C TYR A 154 9.30 17.68 -2.67
N ILE A 155 9.40 17.66 -1.34
CA ILE A 155 8.24 17.84 -0.44
C ILE A 155 8.18 19.27 0.09
N TYR A 156 9.24 19.73 0.74
CA TYR A 156 9.33 21.07 1.31
C TYR A 156 10.70 21.67 1.00
N THR A 157 10.74 22.44 -0.08
CA THR A 157 11.99 23.01 -0.58
C THR A 157 12.36 24.32 0.13
N PRO A 158 13.64 24.74 0.11
CA PRO A 158 14.03 26.06 0.60
C PRO A 158 13.25 27.21 -0.06
N GLU A 159 12.90 27.07 -1.33
CA GLU A 159 12.08 28.03 -2.07
C GLU A 159 10.66 28.13 -1.48
N ASP A 160 10.10 27.00 -1.03
CA ASP A 160 8.78 26.96 -0.38
C ASP A 160 8.82 27.66 0.96
N GLU A 161 9.89 27.45 1.72
CA GLU A 161 10.09 28.13 2.99
C GLU A 161 10.20 29.65 2.80
N GLN A 162 10.93 30.10 1.77
CA GLN A 162 11.03 31.53 1.46
C GLN A 162 9.68 32.12 1.02
N GLN A 163 8.91 31.43 0.18
CA GLN A 163 7.58 31.88 -0.21
C GLN A 163 6.64 31.94 1.00
N PHE A 164 6.70 30.94 1.88
CA PHE A 164 5.91 30.91 3.11
C PHE A 164 6.25 32.08 4.03
N LYS A 165 7.55 32.38 4.24
CA LYS A 165 8.00 33.54 5.02
C LYS A 165 7.50 34.87 4.45
N LYS A 166 7.52 35.03 3.12
CA LYS A 166 6.97 36.23 2.46
C LYS A 166 5.47 36.39 2.72
N LEU A 167 4.71 35.30 2.67
CA LEU A 167 3.27 35.31 2.97
C LEU A 167 2.97 35.67 4.43
N LEU A 168 3.81 35.23 5.37
CA LEU A 168 3.68 35.59 6.78
C LEU A 168 3.89 37.08 7.01
N ILE A 169 4.96 37.67 6.46
CA ILE A 169 5.24 39.11 6.57
C ILE A 169 4.07 39.93 6.02
N ALA A 170 3.62 39.60 4.80
CA ALA A 170 2.50 40.30 4.17
C ALA A 170 1.18 40.19 4.96
N LYS A 171 0.98 39.09 5.71
CA LYS A 171 -0.19 38.92 6.58
C LYS A 171 -0.08 39.78 7.85
N THR A 172 1.10 39.85 8.46
CA THR A 172 1.36 40.71 9.62
C THR A 172 1.15 42.17 9.29
N ASP A 173 1.72 42.65 8.19
CA ASP A 173 1.59 44.05 7.74
C ASP A 173 0.11 44.44 7.52
N LYS A 174 -0.67 43.55 6.90
CA LYS A 174 -2.12 43.75 6.70
C LYS A 174 -2.90 43.77 8.01
N THR A 175 -2.50 42.97 9.00
CA THR A 175 -3.17 42.91 10.30
C THR A 175 -2.88 44.16 11.12
N GLU A 176 -1.65 44.68 11.07
CA GLU A 176 -1.29 45.95 11.72
C GLU A 176 -2.00 47.15 11.07
N LEU A 177 -2.14 47.16 9.74
CA LEU A 177 -2.92 48.18 9.02
C LEU A 177 -4.42 48.14 9.34
N ALA A 178 -4.98 46.96 9.59
CA ALA A 178 -6.40 46.81 9.94
C ALA A 178 -6.72 47.18 11.41
N ASN A 179 -5.70 47.21 12.27
CA ASN A 179 -5.82 47.55 13.70
C ASN A 179 -5.45 49.02 14.01
N ARG A 180 -5.10 49.82 12.99
CA ARG A 180 -4.89 51.27 13.08
C ARG A 180 -6.10 52.02 12.53
#